data_AF-A0A2E4QIJ2-F1
#
_entry.id   AF-A0A2E4QIJ2-F1
#
_cell.length_a   1.000
_cell.length_b   1.000
_cell.length_c   1.000
_cell.angle_alpha   90.00
_cell.angle_beta   90.00
_cell.angle_gamma   90.00
#
_symmetry.space_group_name_H-M   'P 1'
#
loop_
_entity.id
_entity.type
_entity.pdbx_description
1 polymer ?
#
loop_
_entity_poly.entity_id
_entity_poly.type
_entity_poly.pdbx_seq_one_letter_code
_entity_poly.pdbx_strand_id
1 'polypeptide(L)'
;MLWGDIDEAIKAERLLRIQRIERLSTICALFCLSGAVWLAWPVLKDAFVGDASLLTGLGMPVLVLVWGIVIQDLILDDPRARTRIGAASSVIWPVLLMFALRAYSSSTVDIIATVIFIGLGYTMYQSSANILRGGIDVMRFRAMMTGIGALTVLGMLVGDRAGETWIVETEDWIHPILSAVILVHVAYLWIAGDDMREERKAFRKELDSIENRLLVLRSQGAAVDQASSLVMTAKEEGHIDPSFGMRLLLEAAEDIERSLSLATDVDVVRNEALIVIQHAEELAPLAKRPRKSYEMGEREVTLGSLREAEGLFRQAKRRAQEIVTWWAQAEESIRTAEELLTGQSGATIDNLRQLIRDAKKQLDREAPKKAFELACVIPIQLQADGDARERAVEVLSDAAKALKAADGFDTSELEQRLDQAESALEAGDTGQSIGLAEGVIRVIQIEREAMDSVRRALRQRKKITERFESFADAEEWMNRFKQVQKAADERQWSHAATLLERLTIDLDALGNEQGEAQNLLDFVRQEWKVLRNQCNASSISVTDEDMKKTEAAISLAEERLNGGQVEAALEQLGQADASMERLRRRV
;
A
#
# COMPACT_ATOMS: atom_id res chain seq x y z
N MET A 1 9.39 -22.91 -9.04
CA MET A 1 8.47 -23.94 -9.53
C MET A 1 8.51 -23.88 -11.04
N LEU A 2 9.10 -24.91 -11.63
CA LEU A 2 9.48 -24.95 -13.04
C LEU A 2 8.22 -25.11 -13.89
N TRP A 3 8.12 -24.31 -14.95
CA TRP A 3 7.10 -24.42 -15.98
C TRP A 3 7.04 -25.83 -16.63
N GLY A 4 8.12 -26.61 -16.55
CA GLY A 4 8.18 -27.99 -17.02
C GLY A 4 7.19 -28.95 -16.33
N ASP A 5 6.89 -28.76 -15.04
CA ASP A 5 5.95 -29.63 -14.32
C ASP A 5 4.49 -29.46 -14.81
N ILE A 6 4.14 -28.26 -15.26
CA ILE A 6 2.78 -27.95 -15.74
C ILE A 6 2.57 -28.56 -17.13
N ASP A 7 3.55 -28.41 -18.03
CA ASP A 7 3.47 -28.99 -19.37
C ASP A 7 3.49 -30.52 -19.34
N GLU A 8 4.27 -31.13 -18.44
CA GLU A 8 4.26 -32.58 -18.24
C GLU A 8 2.93 -33.06 -17.64
N ALA A 9 2.37 -32.35 -16.67
CA ALA A 9 1.05 -32.67 -16.11
C ALA A 9 -0.07 -32.60 -17.16
N ILE A 10 -0.08 -31.55 -18.01
CA ILE A 10 -1.05 -31.40 -19.10
C ILE A 10 -0.92 -32.55 -20.11
N LYS A 11 0.31 -32.93 -20.48
CA LYS A 11 0.57 -34.07 -21.39
C LYS A 11 0.08 -35.38 -20.78
N ALA A 12 0.36 -35.63 -19.50
CA ALA A 12 -0.09 -36.83 -18.80
C ALA A 12 -1.62 -36.92 -18.72
N GLU A 13 -2.30 -35.81 -18.45
CA GLU A 13 -3.77 -35.78 -18.39
C GLU A 13 -4.41 -36.02 -19.77
N ARG A 14 -3.84 -35.45 -20.85
CA ARG A 14 -4.29 -35.73 -22.23
C ARG A 14 -4.18 -37.23 -22.57
N LEU A 15 -3.07 -37.87 -22.24
CA LEU A 15 -2.87 -39.30 -22.47
C LEU A 15 -3.88 -40.16 -21.71
N LEU A 16 -4.17 -39.83 -20.45
CA LEU A 16 -5.17 -40.54 -19.66
C LEU A 16 -6.59 -40.41 -20.26
N ARG A 17 -6.95 -39.24 -20.81
CA ARG A 17 -8.23 -39.04 -21.48
C ARG A 17 -8.35 -39.90 -22.74
N ILE A 18 -7.31 -39.94 -23.58
CA ILE A 18 -7.27 -40.77 -24.78
C ILE A 18 -7.45 -42.25 -24.43
N GLN A 19 -6.74 -42.75 -23.40
CA GLN A 19 -6.87 -44.15 -22.96
C GLN A 19 -8.27 -44.49 -22.44
N ARG A 20 -8.96 -43.55 -21.76
CA ARG A 20 -10.36 -43.77 -21.32
C ARG A 20 -11.31 -43.88 -22.52
N ILE A 21 -11.12 -43.03 -23.53
CA ILE A 21 -11.91 -43.03 -24.77
C ILE A 21 -11.69 -44.34 -25.53
N GLU A 22 -10.44 -44.79 -25.66
CA GLU A 22 -10.12 -46.09 -26.26
C GLU A 22 -10.79 -47.26 -25.53
N ARG A 23 -10.73 -47.28 -24.19
CA ARG A 23 -11.41 -48.32 -23.39
C ARG A 23 -12.92 -48.31 -23.62
N LEU A 24 -13.56 -47.14 -23.64
CA LEU A 24 -14.99 -47.02 -23.93
C LEU A 24 -15.32 -47.51 -25.35
N SER A 25 -14.50 -47.18 -26.35
CA SER A 25 -14.62 -47.69 -27.73
C SER A 25 -14.57 -49.21 -27.77
N THR A 26 -13.61 -49.83 -27.07
CA THR A 26 -13.49 -51.30 -27.04
C THR A 26 -14.69 -51.97 -26.38
N ILE A 27 -15.23 -51.40 -25.29
CA ILE A 27 -16.43 -51.90 -24.61
C ILE A 27 -17.65 -51.79 -25.55
N CYS A 28 -17.80 -50.66 -26.24
CA CYS A 28 -18.89 -50.45 -27.19
C CYS A 28 -18.84 -51.47 -28.34
N ALA A 29 -17.66 -51.72 -28.88
CA ALA A 29 -17.47 -52.70 -29.95
C ALA A 29 -17.76 -54.14 -29.49
N LEU A 30 -17.36 -54.51 -28.27
CA LEU A 30 -17.72 -55.81 -27.69
C LEU A 30 -19.24 -55.96 -27.52
N PHE A 31 -19.94 -54.86 -27.21
CA PHE A 31 -21.40 -54.83 -27.10
C PHE A 31 -22.09 -54.95 -28.48
N CYS A 32 -21.57 -54.29 -29.51
CA CYS A 32 -22.04 -54.48 -30.89
C CYS A 32 -21.81 -55.92 -31.37
N LEU A 33 -20.66 -56.52 -31.05
CA LEU A 33 -20.34 -57.90 -31.40
C LEU A 33 -21.27 -58.89 -30.70
N SER A 34 -21.51 -58.72 -29.40
CA SER A 34 -22.46 -59.59 -28.67
C SER A 34 -23.89 -59.46 -29.19
N GLY A 35 -24.32 -58.24 -29.52
CA GLY A 35 -25.61 -57.97 -30.16
C GLY A 35 -25.73 -58.61 -31.55
N ALA A 36 -24.67 -58.54 -32.36
CA ALA A 36 -24.65 -59.19 -33.67
C ALA A 36 -24.71 -60.72 -33.56
N VAL A 37 -23.98 -61.32 -32.62
CA VAL A 37 -24.03 -62.76 -32.35
C VAL A 37 -25.42 -63.18 -31.87
N TRP A 38 -26.07 -62.38 -31.02
CA TRP A 38 -27.43 -62.64 -30.56
C TRP A 38 -28.44 -62.63 -31.71
N LEU A 39 -28.36 -61.63 -32.59
CA LEU A 39 -29.22 -61.52 -33.77
C LEU A 39 -28.95 -62.63 -34.80
N ALA A 40 -27.70 -63.09 -34.91
CA ALA A 40 -27.31 -64.17 -35.81
C ALA A 40 -27.70 -65.55 -35.26
N TRP A 41 -27.89 -65.69 -33.95
CA TRP A 41 -28.14 -66.96 -33.28
C TRP A 41 -29.29 -67.81 -33.85
N PRO A 42 -30.50 -67.28 -34.11
CA PRO A 42 -31.58 -68.06 -34.71
C PRO A 42 -31.19 -68.60 -36.10
N VAL A 43 -30.57 -67.76 -36.93
CA VAL A 43 -30.16 -68.13 -38.30
C VAL A 43 -29.01 -69.14 -38.28
N LEU A 44 -28.06 -68.97 -37.37
CA LEU A 44 -26.97 -69.94 -37.15
C LEU A 44 -27.53 -71.29 -36.68
N LYS A 45 -28.49 -71.28 -35.77
CA LYS A 45 -29.17 -72.49 -35.28
C LYS A 45 -29.87 -73.23 -36.40
N ASP A 46 -30.61 -72.53 -37.26
CA ASP A 46 -31.31 -73.11 -38.41
C ASP A 46 -30.33 -73.66 -39.45
N ALA A 47 -29.21 -72.97 -39.68
CA ALA A 47 -28.13 -73.44 -40.56
C ALA A 47 -27.43 -74.70 -40.02
N PHE A 48 -27.28 -74.85 -38.69
CA PHE A 48 -26.73 -76.08 -38.08
C PHE A 48 -27.67 -77.29 -38.19
N VAL A 49 -28.97 -77.07 -38.38
CA VAL A 49 -30.00 -78.12 -38.52
C VAL A 49 -30.21 -78.52 -39.99
N GLY A 50 -29.59 -77.80 -40.94
CA GLY A 50 -29.54 -78.17 -42.35
C GLY A 50 -30.55 -77.48 -43.25
N ASP A 51 -31.27 -76.47 -42.74
CA ASP A 51 -32.32 -75.77 -43.48
C ASP A 51 -32.12 -74.25 -43.30
N ALA A 52 -31.31 -73.62 -44.16
CA ALA A 52 -31.29 -72.17 -44.23
C ALA A 52 -30.73 -71.61 -45.54
N SER A 53 -31.52 -70.75 -46.17
CA SER A 53 -31.05 -69.70 -47.07
C SER A 53 -30.26 -68.66 -46.25
N LEU A 54 -28.97 -68.96 -46.00
CA LEU A 54 -28.06 -68.17 -45.16
C LEU A 54 -28.02 -66.66 -45.50
N LEU A 55 -28.31 -66.28 -46.73
CA LEU A 55 -28.22 -64.89 -47.22
C LEU A 55 -29.35 -63.97 -46.74
N THR A 56 -30.55 -64.48 -46.42
CA THR A 56 -31.69 -63.63 -46.04
C THR A 56 -31.72 -63.31 -44.54
N GLY A 57 -31.15 -64.17 -43.70
CA GLY A 57 -31.15 -64.00 -42.24
C GLY A 57 -29.97 -63.23 -41.66
N LEU A 58 -28.82 -63.19 -42.34
CA LEU A 58 -27.58 -62.58 -41.81
C LEU A 58 -27.46 -61.07 -42.03
N GLY A 59 -28.42 -60.43 -42.72
CA GLY A 59 -28.34 -58.99 -43.03
C GLY A 59 -28.28 -58.09 -41.80
N MET A 60 -29.13 -58.32 -40.80
CA MET A 60 -29.17 -57.49 -39.59
C MET A 60 -27.92 -57.65 -38.71
N PRO A 61 -27.39 -58.86 -38.43
CA PRO A 61 -26.10 -59.04 -37.77
C PRO A 61 -24.93 -58.34 -38.48
N VAL A 62 -24.85 -58.44 -39.80
CA VAL A 62 -23.79 -57.79 -40.59
C VAL A 62 -23.89 -56.28 -40.49
N LEU A 63 -25.10 -55.70 -40.54
CA LEU A 63 -25.30 -54.26 -40.33
C LEU A 63 -24.84 -53.80 -38.94
N VAL A 64 -25.12 -54.58 -37.88
CA VAL A 64 -24.67 -54.25 -36.52
C VAL A 64 -23.15 -54.30 -36.40
N LEU A 65 -22.48 -55.24 -37.07
CA LEU A 65 -21.01 -55.30 -37.12
C LEU A 65 -20.41 -54.12 -37.89
N VAL A 66 -20.99 -53.76 -39.04
CA VAL A 66 -20.59 -52.57 -39.80
C VAL A 66 -20.76 -51.30 -38.96
N TRP A 67 -21.89 -51.16 -38.26
CA TRP A 67 -22.11 -50.06 -37.31
C TRP A 67 -21.11 -50.06 -36.15
N GLY A 68 -20.75 -51.23 -35.63
CA GLY A 68 -19.71 -51.37 -34.60
C GLY A 68 -18.35 -50.80 -35.05
N ILE A 69 -17.97 -51.03 -36.32
CA ILE A 69 -16.74 -50.47 -36.90
C ILE A 69 -16.83 -48.94 -37.05
N VAL A 70 -17.98 -48.43 -37.52
CA VAL A 70 -18.19 -46.98 -37.70
C VAL A 70 -18.20 -46.25 -36.35
N ILE A 71 -18.79 -46.85 -35.31
CA ILE A 71 -18.81 -46.26 -33.96
C ILE A 71 -17.40 -46.17 -33.37
N GLN A 72 -16.55 -47.18 -33.57
CA GLN A 72 -15.17 -47.12 -33.11
C GLN A 72 -14.41 -45.94 -33.75
N ASP A 73 -14.67 -45.65 -35.02
CA ASP A 73 -14.06 -44.50 -35.71
C ASP A 73 -14.62 -43.17 -35.25
N LEU A 74 -15.90 -43.10 -34.90
CA LEU A 74 -16.52 -41.87 -34.40
C LEU A 74 -15.99 -41.51 -33.01
N ILE A 75 -15.57 -42.50 -32.22
CA ILE A 75 -15.06 -42.31 -30.86
C ILE A 75 -13.56 -41.93 -30.87
N LEU A 76 -12.80 -42.40 -31.85
CA LEU A 76 -11.36 -42.13 -31.97
C LEU A 76 -11.12 -40.90 -32.84
N ASP A 77 -10.75 -39.78 -32.24
CA ASP A 77 -10.49 -38.52 -32.95
C ASP A 77 -9.09 -38.48 -33.61
N ASP A 78 -8.72 -39.56 -34.31
CA ASP A 78 -7.46 -39.70 -35.06
C ASP A 78 -7.65 -39.19 -36.51
N PRO A 79 -6.67 -38.48 -37.10
CA PRO A 79 -6.64 -38.18 -38.54
C PRO A 79 -7.06 -39.36 -39.44
N ARG A 80 -6.65 -40.59 -39.15
CA ARG A 80 -7.02 -41.78 -39.93
C ARG A 80 -8.49 -42.13 -39.79
N ALA A 81 -9.06 -42.02 -38.60
CA ALA A 81 -10.48 -42.28 -38.37
C ALA A 81 -11.37 -41.21 -39.05
N ARG A 82 -10.98 -39.93 -38.96
CA ARG A 82 -11.64 -38.83 -39.68
C ARG A 82 -11.67 -39.06 -41.18
N THR A 83 -10.55 -39.47 -41.80
CA THR A 83 -10.52 -39.76 -43.24
C THR A 83 -11.45 -40.91 -43.62
N ARG A 84 -11.54 -41.97 -42.81
CA ARG A 84 -12.45 -43.11 -43.03
C ARG A 84 -13.92 -42.72 -42.92
N ILE A 85 -14.28 -41.95 -41.89
CA ILE A 85 -15.66 -41.44 -41.73
C ILE A 85 -16.02 -40.53 -42.89
N GLY A 86 -15.15 -39.56 -43.21
CA GLY A 86 -15.35 -38.65 -44.34
C GLY A 86 -15.51 -39.40 -45.66
N ALA A 87 -14.70 -40.43 -45.90
CA ALA A 87 -14.79 -41.30 -47.06
C ALA A 87 -16.11 -42.11 -47.10
N ALA A 88 -16.49 -42.73 -45.98
CA ALA A 88 -17.74 -43.49 -45.88
C ALA A 88 -18.97 -42.59 -46.09
N SER A 89 -19.02 -41.43 -45.45
CA SER A 89 -20.08 -40.44 -45.66
C SER A 89 -20.14 -39.98 -47.12
N SER A 90 -18.99 -39.81 -47.78
CA SER A 90 -18.89 -39.44 -49.20
C SER A 90 -19.46 -40.49 -50.16
N VAL A 91 -19.31 -41.78 -49.82
CA VAL A 91 -19.85 -42.92 -50.59
C VAL A 91 -21.35 -43.12 -50.33
N ILE A 92 -21.80 -42.92 -49.09
CA ILE A 92 -23.14 -43.29 -48.63
C ILE A 92 -24.19 -42.23 -48.99
N TRP A 93 -23.86 -40.94 -48.96
CA TRP A 93 -24.86 -39.89 -49.21
C TRP A 93 -25.57 -40.00 -50.58
N PRO A 94 -24.92 -40.34 -51.71
CA PRO A 94 -25.60 -40.52 -52.98
C PRO A 94 -26.54 -41.73 -52.97
N VAL A 95 -26.13 -42.80 -52.26
CA VAL A 95 -26.91 -44.04 -52.12
C VAL A 95 -28.17 -43.80 -51.28
N LEU A 96 -28.09 -43.00 -50.23
CA LEU A 96 -29.26 -42.62 -49.42
C LEU A 96 -30.27 -41.79 -50.22
N LEU A 97 -29.80 -40.86 -51.07
CA LEU A 97 -30.69 -40.11 -51.95
C LEU A 97 -31.36 -41.01 -53.00
N MET A 98 -30.65 -42.02 -53.50
CA MET A 98 -31.23 -43.04 -54.38
C MET A 98 -32.30 -43.87 -53.66
N PHE A 99 -32.06 -44.29 -52.41
CA PHE A 99 -33.08 -44.99 -51.61
C PHE A 99 -34.29 -44.10 -51.30
N ALA A 100 -34.09 -42.81 -51.05
CA ALA A 100 -35.20 -41.87 -50.92
C ALA A 100 -36.07 -41.86 -52.18
N LEU A 101 -35.44 -41.86 -53.36
CA LEU A 101 -36.17 -41.88 -54.62
C LEU A 101 -36.97 -43.18 -54.82
N ARG A 102 -36.42 -44.33 -54.41
CA ARG A 102 -37.13 -45.63 -54.50
C ARG A 102 -38.23 -45.79 -53.46
N ALA A 103 -38.09 -45.17 -52.30
CA ALA A 103 -39.09 -45.21 -51.24
C ALA A 103 -40.30 -44.31 -51.54
N TYR A 104 -40.26 -43.51 -52.60
CA TYR A 104 -41.35 -42.62 -52.95
C TYR A 104 -42.59 -43.41 -53.43
N SER A 105 -43.67 -43.32 -52.66
CA SER A 105 -44.97 -43.93 -52.99
C SER A 105 -46.13 -43.07 -52.44
N SER A 106 -47.38 -43.45 -52.74
CA SER A 106 -48.59 -42.79 -52.26
C SER A 106 -48.96 -43.10 -50.79
N SER A 107 -48.21 -43.98 -50.12
CA SER A 107 -48.43 -44.34 -48.71
C SER A 107 -47.79 -43.32 -47.74
N THR A 108 -48.46 -43.06 -46.61
CA THR A 108 -47.94 -42.15 -45.57
C THR A 108 -46.62 -42.65 -44.96
N VAL A 109 -46.44 -43.97 -44.83
CA VAL A 109 -45.22 -44.58 -44.28
C VAL A 109 -44.02 -44.36 -45.21
N ASP A 110 -44.28 -44.44 -46.52
CA ASP A 110 -43.26 -44.34 -47.57
C ASP A 110 -42.81 -42.89 -47.79
N ILE A 111 -43.73 -41.93 -47.65
CA ILE A 111 -43.40 -40.50 -47.62
C ILE A 111 -42.49 -40.18 -46.43
N ILE A 112 -42.78 -40.73 -45.24
CA ILE A 112 -41.94 -40.53 -44.04
C ILE A 112 -40.55 -41.14 -44.27
N ALA A 113 -40.47 -42.35 -44.83
CA ALA A 113 -39.20 -42.99 -45.17
C ALA A 113 -38.38 -42.15 -46.16
N THR A 114 -39.02 -41.60 -47.19
CA THR A 114 -38.40 -40.72 -48.19
C THR A 114 -37.78 -39.48 -47.54
N VAL A 115 -38.52 -38.80 -46.66
CA VAL A 115 -38.02 -37.60 -45.94
C VAL A 115 -36.82 -37.94 -45.05
N ILE A 116 -36.87 -39.08 -44.35
CA ILE A 116 -35.76 -39.54 -43.50
C ILE A 116 -34.51 -39.81 -44.34
N PHE A 117 -34.64 -40.50 -45.48
CA PHE A 117 -33.50 -40.78 -46.35
C PHE A 117 -32.89 -39.51 -46.97
N ILE A 118 -33.71 -38.52 -47.34
CA ILE A 118 -33.20 -37.21 -47.80
C ILE A 118 -32.43 -36.50 -46.67
N GLY A 119 -32.99 -36.47 -45.46
CA GLY A 119 -32.33 -35.87 -44.30
C GLY A 119 -31.00 -36.55 -43.96
N LEU A 120 -30.96 -37.89 -43.96
CA LEU A 120 -29.74 -38.65 -43.74
C LEU A 120 -28.72 -38.46 -44.88
N GLY A 121 -29.16 -38.42 -46.13
CA GLY A 121 -28.31 -38.11 -47.27
C GLY A 121 -27.68 -36.71 -47.14
N TYR A 122 -28.47 -35.70 -46.81
CA TYR A 122 -27.99 -34.33 -46.65
C TYR A 122 -27.02 -34.17 -45.48
N THR A 123 -27.30 -34.80 -44.32
CA THR A 123 -26.39 -34.78 -43.17
C THR A 123 -25.06 -35.48 -43.46
N MET A 124 -25.08 -36.61 -44.19
CA MET A 124 -23.87 -37.28 -44.63
C MET A 124 -23.07 -36.46 -45.65
N TYR A 125 -23.75 -35.75 -46.55
CA TYR A 125 -23.12 -34.80 -47.47
C TYR A 125 -22.41 -33.68 -46.70
N GLN A 126 -23.09 -33.06 -45.73
CA GLN A 126 -22.51 -32.02 -44.88
C GLN A 126 -21.34 -32.53 -44.04
N SER A 127 -21.46 -33.73 -43.47
CA SER A 127 -20.38 -34.39 -42.72
C SER A 127 -19.14 -34.60 -43.59
N SER A 128 -19.32 -35.14 -44.81
CA SER A 128 -18.23 -35.27 -45.79
C SER A 128 -17.60 -33.92 -46.14
N ALA A 129 -18.42 -32.90 -46.40
CA ALA A 129 -17.97 -31.56 -46.74
C ALA A 129 -17.28 -30.84 -45.58
N ASN A 130 -17.53 -31.22 -44.33
CA ASN A 130 -16.91 -30.66 -43.13
C ASN A 130 -15.61 -31.36 -42.76
N ILE A 131 -15.57 -32.68 -42.89
CA ILE A 131 -14.42 -33.51 -42.51
C ILE A 131 -13.33 -33.47 -43.59
N LEU A 132 -13.70 -33.60 -44.85
CA LEU A 132 -12.77 -33.59 -45.99
C LEU A 132 -12.70 -32.19 -46.60
N ARG A 133 -12.18 -31.24 -45.81
CA ARG A 133 -11.82 -29.87 -46.22
C ARG A 133 -10.32 -29.75 -46.35
N GLY A 134 -9.84 -29.02 -47.36
CA GLY A 134 -8.41 -28.79 -47.54
C GLY A 134 -8.03 -28.46 -48.97
N GLY A 135 -6.77 -28.68 -49.31
CA GLY A 135 -6.24 -28.47 -50.66
C GLY A 135 -6.81 -29.45 -51.70
N ILE A 136 -6.40 -29.24 -52.95
CA ILE A 136 -6.86 -29.99 -54.13
C ILE A 136 -6.79 -31.52 -53.94
N ASP A 137 -5.77 -32.04 -53.25
CA ASP A 137 -5.62 -33.50 -53.06
C ASP A 137 -6.71 -34.09 -52.17
N VAL A 138 -7.13 -33.37 -51.12
CA VAL A 138 -8.23 -33.79 -50.23
C VAL A 138 -9.56 -33.72 -50.99
N MET A 139 -9.74 -32.71 -51.82
CA MET A 139 -10.93 -32.54 -52.65
C MET A 139 -11.03 -33.62 -53.73
N ARG A 140 -9.91 -34.00 -54.36
CA ARG A 140 -9.85 -35.13 -55.31
C ARG A 140 -10.14 -36.46 -54.63
N PHE A 141 -9.64 -36.66 -53.41
CA PHE A 141 -9.98 -37.86 -52.63
C PHE A 141 -11.48 -37.92 -52.31
N ARG A 142 -12.09 -36.80 -51.89
CA ARG A 142 -13.54 -36.70 -51.68
C ARG A 142 -14.32 -36.98 -52.95
N ALA A 143 -13.89 -36.41 -54.08
CA ALA A 143 -14.47 -36.64 -55.39
C ALA A 143 -14.40 -38.12 -55.80
N MET A 144 -13.27 -38.79 -55.55
CA MET A 144 -13.09 -40.23 -55.82
C MET A 144 -14.07 -41.07 -54.99
N MET A 145 -14.20 -40.79 -53.70
CA MET A 145 -15.12 -41.52 -52.81
C MET A 145 -16.59 -41.27 -53.15
N THR A 146 -16.97 -40.03 -53.47
CA THR A 146 -18.30 -39.74 -54.01
C THR A 146 -18.53 -40.36 -55.38
N GLY A 147 -17.49 -40.50 -56.19
CA GLY A 147 -17.52 -41.24 -57.46
C GLY A 147 -17.87 -42.72 -57.27
N ILE A 148 -17.36 -43.38 -56.22
CA ILE A 148 -17.75 -44.76 -55.89
C ILE A 148 -19.25 -44.83 -55.55
N GLY A 149 -19.76 -43.89 -54.74
CA GLY A 149 -21.20 -43.77 -54.48
C GLY A 149 -22.01 -43.52 -55.76
N ALA A 150 -21.53 -42.63 -56.63
CA ALA A 150 -22.15 -42.34 -57.92
C ALA A 150 -22.23 -43.59 -58.82
N LEU A 151 -21.17 -44.41 -58.85
CA LEU A 151 -21.14 -45.68 -59.58
C LEU A 151 -22.16 -46.69 -59.03
N THR A 152 -22.39 -46.73 -57.71
CA THR A 152 -23.43 -47.60 -57.14
C THR A 152 -24.83 -47.14 -57.54
N VAL A 153 -25.10 -45.83 -57.55
CA VAL A 153 -26.38 -45.28 -58.02
C VAL A 153 -26.58 -45.56 -59.51
N LEU A 154 -25.55 -45.36 -60.32
CA LEU A 154 -25.59 -45.63 -61.76
C LEU A 154 -25.72 -47.14 -62.05
N GLY A 155 -25.04 -47.99 -61.29
CA GLY A 155 -25.13 -49.45 -61.40
C GLY A 155 -26.54 -49.96 -61.08
N MET A 156 -27.19 -49.38 -60.06
CA MET A 156 -28.57 -49.69 -59.73
C MET A 156 -29.55 -49.23 -60.83
N LEU A 157 -29.34 -48.02 -61.38
CA LEU A 157 -30.12 -47.52 -62.52
C LEU A 157 -30.06 -48.48 -63.72
N VAL A 158 -28.86 -48.96 -64.06
CA VAL A 158 -28.64 -49.91 -65.16
C VAL A 158 -29.23 -51.28 -64.84
N GLY A 159 -29.13 -51.74 -63.58
CA GLY A 159 -29.65 -53.03 -63.12
C GLY A 159 -31.17 -53.10 -63.10
N ASP A 160 -31.85 -52.07 -62.57
CA ASP A 160 -33.32 -51.99 -62.53
C ASP A 160 -33.94 -51.95 -63.93
N ARG A 161 -33.22 -51.41 -64.91
CA ARG A 161 -33.69 -51.23 -66.29
C ARG A 161 -33.12 -52.27 -67.27
N ALA A 162 -32.48 -53.32 -66.76
CA ALA A 162 -31.92 -54.39 -67.56
C ALA A 162 -33.02 -55.23 -68.22
N GLY A 163 -33.38 -54.90 -69.47
CA GLY A 163 -34.37 -55.63 -70.26
C GLY A 163 -35.63 -54.83 -70.63
N GLU A 164 -35.73 -53.56 -70.22
CA GLU A 164 -36.87 -52.67 -70.52
C GLU A 164 -36.43 -51.44 -71.35
N THR A 165 -37.38 -50.77 -72.02
CA THR A 165 -37.11 -49.48 -72.69
C THR A 165 -36.80 -48.40 -71.65
N TRP A 166 -35.75 -47.62 -71.90
CA TRP A 166 -35.11 -46.76 -70.87
C TRP A 166 -36.04 -45.72 -70.23
N ILE A 167 -37.08 -45.26 -70.93
CA ILE A 167 -37.97 -44.19 -70.48
C ILE A 167 -39.37 -44.43 -71.06
N VAL A 168 -40.38 -44.63 -70.21
CA VAL A 168 -41.78 -44.81 -70.64
C VAL A 168 -42.67 -43.71 -70.06
N GLU A 169 -42.45 -43.30 -68.81
CA GLU A 169 -43.24 -42.25 -68.13
C GLU A 169 -42.38 -41.07 -67.64
N THR A 170 -43.00 -39.94 -67.30
CA THR A 170 -42.30 -38.74 -66.79
C THR A 170 -41.60 -38.97 -65.44
N GLU A 171 -42.09 -39.91 -64.63
CA GLU A 171 -41.52 -40.25 -63.32
C GLU A 171 -40.21 -41.06 -63.44
N ASP A 172 -39.97 -41.72 -64.57
CA ASP A 172 -38.75 -42.47 -64.85
C ASP A 172 -37.50 -41.60 -65.00
N TRP A 173 -37.68 -40.30 -65.25
CA TRP A 173 -36.57 -39.36 -65.45
C TRP A 173 -35.82 -39.03 -64.16
N ILE A 174 -36.41 -39.24 -63.00
CA ILE A 174 -35.86 -38.72 -61.74
C ILE A 174 -34.54 -39.44 -61.38
N HIS A 175 -34.42 -40.75 -61.64
CA HIS A 175 -33.22 -41.53 -61.31
C HIS A 175 -32.04 -41.26 -62.25
N PRO A 176 -32.22 -41.16 -63.58
CA PRO A 176 -31.19 -40.64 -64.49
C PRO A 176 -30.73 -39.22 -64.16
N ILE A 177 -31.67 -38.32 -63.83
CA ILE A 177 -31.34 -36.93 -63.46
C ILE A 177 -30.49 -36.90 -62.19
N LEU A 178 -30.87 -37.65 -61.14
CA LEU A 178 -30.08 -37.76 -59.91
C LEU A 178 -28.66 -38.26 -60.20
N SER A 179 -28.53 -39.30 -61.03
CA SER A 179 -27.23 -39.87 -61.42
C SER A 179 -26.36 -38.84 -62.15
N ALA A 180 -26.94 -38.08 -63.08
CA ALA A 180 -26.25 -37.00 -63.79
C ALA A 180 -25.81 -35.88 -62.84
N VAL A 181 -26.67 -35.46 -61.91
CA VAL A 181 -26.35 -34.42 -60.90
C VAL A 181 -25.18 -34.86 -60.03
N ILE A 182 -25.15 -36.12 -59.56
CA ILE A 182 -24.04 -36.63 -58.75
C ILE A 182 -22.74 -36.67 -59.56
N LEU A 183 -22.77 -37.10 -60.82
CA LEU A 183 -21.58 -37.14 -61.69
C LEU A 183 -21.03 -35.74 -61.99
N VAL A 184 -21.90 -34.76 -62.24
CA VAL A 184 -21.50 -33.35 -62.39
C VAL A 184 -20.86 -32.84 -61.09
N HIS A 185 -21.43 -33.21 -59.94
CA HIS A 185 -20.86 -32.84 -58.64
C HIS A 185 -19.46 -33.45 -58.43
N VAL A 186 -19.24 -34.71 -58.81
CA VAL A 186 -17.91 -35.36 -58.79
C VAL A 186 -16.92 -34.60 -59.69
N ALA A 187 -17.32 -34.23 -60.90
CA ALA A 187 -16.48 -33.46 -61.82
C ALA A 187 -16.13 -32.07 -61.26
N TYR A 188 -17.09 -31.39 -60.64
CA TYR A 188 -16.87 -30.11 -59.96
C TYR A 188 -15.82 -30.22 -58.85
N LEU A 189 -15.97 -31.21 -57.97
CA LEU A 189 -15.02 -31.45 -56.86
C LEU A 189 -13.61 -31.79 -57.36
N TRP A 190 -13.50 -32.45 -58.51
CA TRP A 190 -12.23 -32.84 -59.11
C TRP A 190 -11.45 -31.68 -59.74
N ILE A 191 -12.16 -30.71 -60.34
CA ILE A 191 -11.56 -29.63 -61.15
C ILE A 191 -11.50 -28.29 -60.41
N ALA A 192 -12.60 -27.89 -59.76
CA ALA A 192 -12.82 -26.50 -59.33
C ALA A 192 -13.18 -26.34 -57.85
N GLY A 193 -13.31 -27.41 -57.08
CA GLY A 193 -13.82 -27.34 -55.71
C GLY A 193 -12.89 -26.68 -54.65
N ASP A 194 -11.72 -26.15 -55.03
CA ASP A 194 -10.84 -25.43 -54.10
C ASP A 194 -11.07 -23.91 -54.18
N ASP A 195 -12.04 -23.42 -53.40
CA ASP A 195 -12.45 -22.01 -53.38
C ASP A 195 -11.40 -21.06 -52.78
N MET A 196 -10.38 -21.56 -52.05
CA MET A 196 -9.38 -20.74 -51.31
C MET A 196 -7.95 -20.89 -51.86
N ARG A 197 -7.81 -21.27 -53.14
CA ARG A 197 -6.50 -21.57 -53.74
C ARG A 197 -5.52 -20.38 -53.72
N GLU A 198 -5.99 -19.18 -54.05
CA GLU A 198 -5.14 -17.97 -54.07
C GLU A 198 -4.68 -17.57 -52.66
N GLU A 199 -5.58 -17.65 -51.67
CA GLU A 199 -5.28 -17.33 -50.28
C GLU A 199 -4.23 -18.28 -49.68
N ARG A 200 -4.33 -19.58 -49.98
CA ARG A 200 -3.31 -20.58 -49.59
C ARG A 200 -1.94 -20.28 -50.20
N LYS A 201 -1.90 -19.81 -51.44
CA LYS A 201 -0.65 -19.47 -52.13
C LYS A 201 -0.01 -18.23 -51.53
N ALA A 202 -0.81 -17.20 -51.23
CA ALA A 202 -0.36 -16.00 -50.54
C ALA A 202 0.18 -16.34 -49.15
N PHE A 203 -0.56 -17.14 -48.37
CA PHE A 203 -0.14 -17.60 -47.05
C PHE A 203 1.20 -18.34 -47.08
N ARG A 204 1.39 -19.30 -48.00
CA ARG A 204 2.67 -20.03 -48.10
C ARG A 204 3.84 -19.11 -48.40
N LYS A 205 3.67 -18.14 -49.31
CA LYS A 205 4.72 -17.18 -49.66
C LYS A 205 5.11 -16.31 -48.47
N GLU A 206 4.14 -15.83 -47.70
CA GLU A 206 4.41 -15.03 -46.49
C GLU A 206 5.02 -15.86 -45.37
N LEU A 207 4.55 -17.10 -45.17
CA LEU A 207 5.12 -18.03 -44.21
C LEU A 207 6.62 -18.26 -44.49
N ASP A 208 6.98 -18.56 -45.74
CA ASP A 208 8.39 -18.77 -46.13
C ASP A 208 9.23 -17.50 -45.93
N SER A 209 8.67 -16.32 -46.19
CA SER A 209 9.33 -15.03 -45.98
C SER A 209 9.66 -14.79 -44.50
N ILE A 210 8.66 -14.98 -43.62
CA ILE A 210 8.81 -14.75 -42.19
C ILE A 210 9.69 -15.84 -41.54
N GLU A 211 9.55 -17.12 -41.93
CA GLU A 211 10.43 -18.19 -41.45
C GLU A 211 11.91 -17.89 -41.77
N ASN A 212 12.20 -17.44 -43.00
CA ASN A 212 13.56 -17.03 -43.37
C ASN A 212 14.05 -15.84 -42.55
N ARG A 213 13.21 -14.82 -42.34
CA ARG A 213 13.55 -13.65 -41.51
C ARG A 213 13.83 -14.07 -40.06
N LEU A 214 13.02 -14.95 -39.49
CA LEU A 214 13.22 -15.50 -38.14
C LEU A 214 14.54 -16.26 -38.00
N LEU A 215 14.91 -17.06 -39.00
CA LEU A 215 16.20 -17.78 -39.00
C LEU A 215 17.39 -16.82 -38.97
N VAL A 216 17.34 -15.75 -39.77
CA VAL A 216 18.39 -14.71 -39.77
C VAL A 216 18.45 -14.01 -38.41
N LEU A 217 17.31 -13.58 -37.87
CA LEU A 217 17.27 -12.90 -36.57
C LEU A 217 17.75 -13.78 -35.42
N ARG A 218 17.40 -15.07 -35.44
CA ARG A 218 17.89 -16.05 -34.47
C ARG A 218 19.41 -16.25 -34.58
N SER A 219 19.95 -16.24 -35.80
CA SER A 219 21.41 -16.31 -36.00
C SER A 219 22.14 -15.07 -35.47
N GLN A 220 21.47 -13.93 -35.39
CA GLN A 220 21.97 -12.67 -34.84
C GLN A 220 21.75 -12.55 -33.32
N GLY A 221 21.08 -13.53 -32.69
CA GLY A 221 20.80 -13.53 -31.25
C GLY A 221 19.65 -12.62 -30.83
N ALA A 222 18.76 -12.21 -31.75
CA ALA A 222 17.58 -11.43 -31.39
C ALA A 222 16.57 -12.27 -30.58
N ALA A 223 15.89 -11.63 -29.62
CA ALA A 223 14.83 -12.26 -28.84
C ALA A 223 13.53 -12.29 -29.64
N VAL A 224 13.23 -13.42 -30.29
CA VAL A 224 12.10 -13.56 -31.24
C VAL A 224 11.24 -14.79 -30.93
N ASP A 225 11.25 -15.25 -29.68
CA ASP A 225 10.59 -16.49 -29.27
C ASP A 225 9.05 -16.43 -29.40
N GLN A 226 8.45 -15.27 -29.10
CA GLN A 226 7.02 -15.05 -29.24
C GLN A 226 6.58 -15.13 -30.71
N ALA A 227 7.21 -14.35 -31.59
CA ALA A 227 6.97 -14.44 -33.03
C ALA A 227 7.27 -15.84 -33.60
N SER A 228 8.29 -16.56 -33.09
CA SER A 228 8.52 -17.96 -33.48
C SER A 228 7.37 -18.88 -33.09
N SER A 229 6.76 -18.68 -31.91
CA SER A 229 5.58 -19.43 -31.48
C SER A 229 4.38 -19.13 -32.38
N LEU A 230 4.13 -17.85 -32.70
CA LEU A 230 3.03 -17.44 -33.57
C LEU A 230 3.17 -18.02 -34.98
N VAL A 231 4.39 -18.04 -35.54
CA VAL A 231 4.66 -18.66 -36.84
C VAL A 231 4.44 -20.18 -36.82
N MET A 232 4.81 -20.85 -35.73
CA MET A 232 4.54 -22.28 -35.57
C MET A 232 3.02 -22.56 -35.54
N THR A 233 2.25 -21.78 -34.78
CA THR A 233 0.78 -21.89 -34.75
C THR A 233 0.17 -21.56 -36.12
N ALA A 234 0.66 -20.52 -36.79
CA ALA A 234 0.22 -20.16 -38.15
C ALA A 234 0.47 -21.31 -39.13
N LYS A 235 1.59 -22.02 -39.02
CA LYS A 235 1.91 -23.18 -39.85
C LYS A 235 0.96 -24.35 -39.62
N GLU A 236 0.59 -24.61 -38.37
CA GLU A 236 -0.34 -25.71 -38.01
C GLU A 236 -1.78 -25.41 -38.46
N GLU A 237 -2.28 -24.18 -38.22
CA GLU A 237 -3.69 -23.84 -38.42
C GLU A 237 -3.96 -23.17 -39.79
N GLY A 238 -2.97 -22.48 -40.36
CA GLY A 238 -3.08 -21.72 -41.61
C GLY A 238 -3.26 -22.58 -42.87
N HIS A 239 -2.99 -23.89 -42.78
CA HIS A 239 -3.32 -24.83 -43.85
C HIS A 239 -4.82 -25.13 -43.95
N ILE A 240 -5.54 -25.03 -42.83
CA ILE A 240 -6.99 -25.26 -42.73
C ILE A 240 -7.73 -23.95 -43.02
N ASP A 241 -7.31 -22.86 -42.37
CA ASP A 241 -7.85 -21.50 -42.56
C ASP A 241 -6.71 -20.52 -42.94
N PRO A 242 -6.52 -20.26 -44.24
CA PRO A 242 -5.47 -19.35 -44.72
C PRO A 242 -5.62 -17.92 -44.21
N SER A 243 -6.86 -17.47 -43.99
CA SER A 243 -7.15 -16.10 -43.56
C SER A 243 -6.72 -15.89 -42.10
N PHE A 244 -6.97 -16.88 -41.25
CA PHE A 244 -6.53 -16.89 -39.87
C PHE A 244 -5.01 -17.03 -39.76
N GLY A 245 -4.42 -17.96 -40.53
CA GLY A 245 -2.97 -18.11 -40.61
C GLY A 245 -2.27 -16.81 -41.03
N MET A 246 -2.83 -16.07 -42.00
CA MET A 246 -2.30 -14.78 -42.42
C MET A 246 -2.31 -13.73 -41.29
N ARG A 247 -3.34 -13.70 -40.45
CA ARG A 247 -3.40 -12.77 -39.30
C ARG A 247 -2.30 -13.08 -38.29
N LEU A 248 -2.08 -14.35 -37.98
CA LEU A 248 -1.00 -14.78 -37.08
C LEU A 248 0.38 -14.41 -37.63
N LEU A 249 0.58 -14.53 -38.95
CA LEU A 249 1.82 -14.09 -39.61
C LEU A 249 2.03 -12.57 -39.52
N LEU A 250 0.97 -11.78 -39.69
CA LEU A 250 1.04 -10.32 -39.51
C LEU A 250 1.39 -9.94 -38.07
N GLU A 251 0.77 -10.61 -37.09
CA GLU A 251 1.06 -10.40 -35.66
C GLU A 251 2.50 -10.79 -35.32
N ALA A 252 3.00 -11.90 -35.88
CA ALA A 252 4.40 -12.30 -35.74
C ALA A 252 5.35 -11.27 -36.37
N ALA A 253 4.99 -10.68 -37.52
CA ALA A 253 5.79 -9.64 -38.16
C ALA A 253 5.85 -8.35 -37.32
N GLU A 254 4.72 -7.92 -36.76
CA GLU A 254 4.65 -6.76 -35.87
C GLU A 254 5.46 -7.00 -34.58
N ASP A 255 5.37 -8.20 -34.00
CA ASP A 255 6.17 -8.58 -32.83
C ASP A 255 7.68 -8.58 -33.10
N ILE A 256 8.10 -9.04 -34.29
CA ILE A 256 9.49 -8.93 -34.76
C ILE A 256 9.93 -7.46 -34.78
N GLU A 257 9.13 -6.57 -35.38
CA GLU A 257 9.47 -5.15 -35.50
C GLU A 257 9.57 -4.46 -34.14
N ARG A 258 8.62 -4.74 -33.24
CA ARG A 258 8.63 -4.24 -31.87
C ARG A 258 9.86 -4.72 -31.08
N SER A 259 10.27 -5.96 -31.27
CA SER A 259 11.44 -6.53 -30.59
C SER A 259 12.73 -5.89 -31.10
N LEU A 260 12.81 -5.61 -32.42
CA LEU A 260 13.94 -4.90 -33.03
C LEU A 260 14.00 -3.43 -32.59
N SER A 261 12.86 -2.74 -32.50
CA SER A 261 12.83 -1.36 -32.01
C SER A 261 13.28 -1.29 -30.55
N LEU A 262 12.81 -2.22 -29.71
CA LEU A 262 13.21 -2.29 -28.30
C LEU A 262 14.72 -2.55 -28.17
N ALA A 263 15.29 -3.46 -28.97
CA ALA A 263 16.73 -3.71 -28.97
C ALA A 263 17.53 -2.44 -29.30
N THR A 264 17.07 -1.65 -30.27
CA THR A 264 17.69 -0.38 -30.65
C THR A 264 17.63 0.63 -29.51
N ASP A 265 16.47 0.76 -28.85
CA ASP A 265 16.30 1.67 -27.71
C ASP A 265 17.19 1.25 -26.52
N VAL A 266 17.30 -0.05 -26.25
CA VAL A 266 18.17 -0.60 -25.20
C VAL A 266 19.63 -0.26 -25.48
N ASP A 267 20.09 -0.35 -26.73
CA ASP A 267 21.45 0.01 -27.12
C ASP A 267 21.75 1.51 -26.93
N VAL A 268 20.78 2.38 -27.19
CA VAL A 268 20.91 3.82 -26.89
C VAL A 268 21.09 4.03 -25.38
N VAL A 269 20.22 3.43 -24.57
CA VAL A 269 20.29 3.54 -23.10
C VAL A 269 21.60 2.97 -22.55
N ARG A 270 22.06 1.85 -23.10
CA ARG A 270 23.34 1.21 -22.79
C ARG A 270 24.51 2.17 -23.04
N ASN A 271 24.58 2.79 -24.21
CA ASN A 271 25.66 3.71 -24.56
C ASN A 271 25.64 4.97 -23.68
N GLU A 272 24.46 5.54 -23.44
CA GLU A 272 24.33 6.69 -22.53
C GLU A 272 24.75 6.35 -21.10
N ALA A 273 24.37 5.17 -20.61
CA ALA A 273 24.77 4.71 -19.28
C ALA A 273 26.29 4.57 -19.18
N LEU A 274 26.93 4.01 -20.21
CA LEU A 274 28.38 3.81 -20.24
C LEU A 274 29.15 5.14 -20.13
N ILE A 275 28.73 6.18 -20.86
CA ILE A 275 29.37 7.50 -20.83
C ILE A 275 29.33 8.09 -19.42
N VAL A 276 28.17 8.04 -18.76
CA VAL A 276 28.03 8.55 -17.39
C VAL A 276 28.85 7.72 -16.40
N ILE A 277 28.89 6.40 -16.57
CA ILE A 277 29.67 5.51 -15.71
C ILE A 277 31.16 5.81 -15.84
N GLN A 278 31.69 5.98 -17.05
CA GLN A 278 33.09 6.35 -17.27
C GLN A 278 33.43 7.66 -16.56
N HIS A 279 32.57 8.67 -16.68
CA HIS A 279 32.76 9.93 -15.97
C HIS A 279 32.70 9.77 -14.44
N ALA A 280 31.81 8.91 -13.93
CA ALA A 280 31.76 8.59 -12.50
C ALA A 280 33.02 7.85 -12.02
N GLU A 281 33.58 6.96 -12.83
CA GLU A 281 34.83 6.22 -12.54
C GLU A 281 36.05 7.14 -12.51
N GLU A 282 36.08 8.18 -13.35
CA GLU A 282 37.12 9.22 -13.31
C GLU A 282 37.09 10.02 -12.01
N LEU A 283 35.89 10.35 -11.51
CA LEU A 283 35.70 11.10 -10.27
C LEU A 283 35.94 10.22 -9.03
N ALA A 284 35.47 8.97 -9.06
CA ALA A 284 35.50 8.06 -7.93
C ALA A 284 35.95 6.64 -8.35
N PRO A 285 37.27 6.39 -8.50
CA PRO A 285 37.78 5.10 -8.97
C PRO A 285 37.45 3.90 -8.07
N LEU A 286 37.12 4.15 -6.81
CA LEU A 286 36.76 3.12 -5.83
C LEU A 286 35.29 2.68 -5.95
N ALA A 287 34.42 3.49 -6.56
CA ALA A 287 33.01 3.20 -6.70
C ALA A 287 32.79 2.19 -7.85
N LYS A 288 32.27 1.01 -7.53
CA LYS A 288 32.14 -0.11 -8.49
C LYS A 288 30.70 -0.54 -8.74
N ARG A 289 29.71 -0.11 -7.95
CA ARG A 289 28.32 -0.57 -8.14
C ARG A 289 27.70 -0.12 -9.47
N PRO A 290 27.93 1.11 -9.99
CA PRO A 290 27.40 1.47 -11.31
C PRO A 290 27.91 0.52 -12.39
N ARG A 291 29.21 0.24 -12.40
CA ARG A 291 29.83 -0.69 -13.35
C ARG A 291 29.31 -2.12 -13.21
N LYS A 292 29.17 -2.63 -11.98
CA LYS A 292 28.59 -3.96 -11.73
C LYS A 292 27.15 -4.08 -12.24
N SER A 293 26.30 -3.06 -12.01
CA SER A 293 24.93 -3.05 -12.53
C SER A 293 24.89 -3.03 -14.05
N TYR A 294 25.81 -2.30 -14.69
CA TYR A 294 25.94 -2.28 -16.15
C TYR A 294 26.36 -3.65 -16.69
N GLU A 295 27.38 -4.28 -16.10
CA GLU A 295 27.84 -5.62 -16.50
C GLU A 295 26.79 -6.71 -16.30
N MET A 296 25.91 -6.57 -15.29
CA MET A 296 24.74 -7.44 -15.16
C MET A 296 23.76 -7.21 -16.32
N GLY A 297 23.51 -5.95 -16.70
CA GLY A 297 22.70 -5.61 -17.87
C GLY A 297 23.24 -6.24 -19.15
N GLU A 298 24.55 -6.17 -19.39
CA GLU A 298 25.20 -6.84 -20.54
C GLU A 298 24.92 -8.35 -20.56
N ARG A 299 24.97 -9.01 -19.40
CA ARG A 299 24.65 -10.44 -19.31
C ARG A 299 23.18 -10.71 -19.66
N GLU A 300 22.26 -9.92 -19.16
CA GLU A 300 20.83 -10.08 -19.49
C GLU A 300 20.55 -9.86 -20.98
N VAL A 301 21.26 -8.92 -21.64
CA VAL A 301 21.20 -8.79 -23.11
C VAL A 301 21.67 -10.08 -23.79
N THR A 302 22.79 -10.66 -23.35
CA THR A 302 23.29 -11.93 -23.92
C THR A 302 22.36 -13.12 -23.67
N LEU A 303 21.52 -13.06 -22.62
CA LEU A 303 20.51 -14.06 -22.31
C LEU A 303 19.17 -13.82 -23.04
N GLY A 304 19.01 -12.70 -23.75
CA GLY A 304 17.81 -12.35 -24.51
C GLY A 304 16.76 -11.54 -23.72
N SER A 305 17.03 -11.18 -22.46
CA SER A 305 16.10 -10.42 -21.60
C SER A 305 16.32 -8.90 -21.75
N LEU A 306 15.90 -8.34 -22.88
CA LEU A 306 16.13 -6.92 -23.22
C LEU A 306 15.51 -5.94 -22.22
N ARG A 307 14.32 -6.26 -21.69
CA ARG A 307 13.61 -5.38 -20.75
C ARG A 307 14.29 -5.31 -19.38
N GLU A 308 14.79 -6.43 -18.89
CA GLU A 308 15.52 -6.46 -17.62
C GLU A 308 16.88 -5.78 -17.76
N ALA A 309 17.56 -6.01 -18.89
CA ALA A 309 18.78 -5.31 -19.26
C ALA A 309 18.60 -3.78 -19.28
N GLU A 310 17.54 -3.28 -19.91
CA GLU A 310 17.23 -1.84 -19.93
C GLU A 310 17.05 -1.28 -18.51
N GLY A 311 16.32 -2.00 -17.66
CA GLY A 311 16.12 -1.63 -16.26
C GLY A 311 17.45 -1.51 -15.49
N LEU A 312 18.37 -2.45 -15.73
CA LEU A 312 19.71 -2.46 -15.15
C LEU A 312 20.57 -1.30 -15.68
N PHE A 313 20.55 -1.02 -16.99
CA PHE A 313 21.28 0.13 -17.56
C PHE A 313 20.77 1.47 -17.01
N ARG A 314 19.44 1.65 -16.91
CA ARG A 314 18.85 2.85 -16.29
C ARG A 314 19.21 2.97 -14.81
N GLN A 315 19.27 1.86 -14.08
CA GLN A 315 19.72 1.86 -12.68
C GLN A 315 21.21 2.22 -12.56
N ALA A 316 22.05 1.66 -13.41
CA ALA A 316 23.48 1.96 -13.47
C ALA A 316 23.73 3.45 -13.77
N LYS A 317 23.03 3.99 -14.79
CA LYS A 317 23.06 5.43 -15.13
C LYS A 317 22.67 6.30 -13.94
N ARG A 318 21.56 6.00 -13.25
CA ARG A 318 21.12 6.78 -12.08
C ARG A 318 22.15 6.79 -10.95
N ARG A 319 22.74 5.64 -10.63
CA ARG A 319 23.80 5.53 -9.61
C ARG A 319 25.06 6.30 -10.00
N ALA A 320 25.47 6.20 -11.26
CA ALA A 320 26.61 6.95 -11.78
C ALA A 320 26.34 8.47 -11.75
N GLN A 321 25.15 8.91 -12.14
CA GLN A 321 24.74 10.32 -12.06
C GLN A 321 24.82 10.85 -10.62
N GLU A 322 24.37 10.08 -9.63
CA GLU A 322 24.45 10.49 -8.22
C GLU A 322 25.90 10.71 -7.77
N ILE A 323 26.82 9.84 -8.20
CA ILE A 323 28.27 10.00 -7.97
C ILE A 323 28.79 11.26 -8.64
N VAL A 324 28.51 11.44 -9.94
CA VAL A 324 28.95 12.63 -10.69
C VAL A 324 28.49 13.92 -10.02
N THR A 325 27.25 13.97 -9.52
CA THR A 325 26.71 15.19 -8.94
C THR A 325 27.22 15.48 -7.52
N TRP A 326 27.38 14.44 -6.69
CA TRP A 326 27.54 14.62 -5.23
C TRP A 326 28.90 14.21 -4.69
N TRP A 327 29.69 13.39 -5.40
CA TRP A 327 30.91 12.81 -4.84
C TRP A 327 31.93 13.86 -4.43
N ALA A 328 32.29 14.77 -5.34
CA ALA A 328 33.23 15.85 -5.06
C ALA A 328 32.73 16.79 -3.95
N GLN A 329 31.43 17.11 -3.94
CA GLN A 329 30.83 17.97 -2.91
C GLN A 329 30.88 17.31 -1.53
N ALA A 330 30.63 16.01 -1.46
CA ALA A 330 30.70 15.23 -0.23
C ALA A 330 32.14 15.12 0.30
N GLU A 331 33.12 14.89 -0.58
CA GLU A 331 34.54 14.87 -0.18
C GLU A 331 35.00 16.23 0.34
N GLU A 332 34.62 17.32 -0.34
CA GLU A 332 34.95 18.67 0.09
C GLU A 332 34.30 19.04 1.42
N SER A 333 33.02 18.69 1.62
CA SER A 333 32.33 18.96 2.89
C SER A 333 32.89 18.13 4.04
N ILE A 334 33.27 16.87 3.80
CA ILE A 334 33.96 16.04 4.80
C ILE A 334 35.33 16.64 5.14
N ARG A 335 36.12 17.04 4.13
CA ARG A 335 37.45 17.64 4.35
C ARG A 335 37.35 18.93 5.17
N THR A 336 36.46 19.83 4.78
CA THR A 336 36.24 21.11 5.51
C THR A 336 35.77 20.87 6.94
N ALA A 337 34.85 19.92 7.16
CA ALA A 337 34.42 19.53 8.50
C ALA A 337 35.59 18.93 9.32
N GLU A 338 36.45 18.10 8.73
CA GLU A 338 37.62 17.54 9.43
C GLU A 338 38.62 18.62 9.83
N GLU A 339 38.96 19.52 8.90
CA GLU A 339 39.85 20.66 9.15
C GLU A 339 39.34 21.52 10.31
N LEU A 340 38.04 21.85 10.33
CA LEU A 340 37.44 22.65 11.40
C LEU A 340 37.47 21.97 12.78
N LEU A 341 37.40 20.64 12.83
CA LEU A 341 37.45 19.88 14.10
C LEU A 341 38.88 19.54 14.54
N THR A 342 39.91 19.85 13.74
CA THR A 342 41.30 19.63 14.16
C THR A 342 41.67 20.56 15.33
N GLY A 343 42.28 20.00 16.36
CA GLY A 343 42.67 20.75 17.56
C GLY A 343 41.53 21.10 18.54
N GLN A 344 40.27 20.81 18.19
CA GLN A 344 39.14 21.01 19.09
C GLN A 344 38.87 19.77 19.97
N SER A 345 38.36 19.97 21.18
CA SER A 345 38.05 18.91 22.13
C SER A 345 36.79 19.23 22.93
N GLY A 346 35.99 18.22 23.25
CA GLY A 346 34.75 18.36 24.00
C GLY A 346 33.73 17.28 23.62
N ALA A 347 32.73 17.05 24.46
CA ALA A 347 31.71 16.03 24.21
C ALA A 347 30.89 16.30 22.92
N THR A 348 30.58 17.57 22.62
CA THR A 348 29.91 17.95 21.38
C THR A 348 30.81 17.72 20.15
N ILE A 349 32.10 18.04 20.25
CA ILE A 349 33.09 17.79 19.20
C ILE A 349 33.24 16.29 18.88
N ASP A 350 33.18 15.42 19.90
CA ASP A 350 33.25 13.97 19.69
C ASP A 350 32.01 13.43 18.94
N ASN A 351 30.83 14.01 19.19
CA ASN A 351 29.62 13.73 18.40
C ASN A 351 29.78 14.19 16.95
N LEU A 352 30.33 15.38 16.71
CA LEU A 352 30.62 15.87 15.35
C LEU A 352 31.63 14.96 14.63
N ARG A 353 32.67 14.48 15.31
CA ARG A 353 33.61 13.48 14.77
C ARG A 353 32.93 12.14 14.44
N GLN A 354 31.92 11.76 15.21
CA GLN A 354 31.11 10.57 14.88
C GLN A 354 30.29 10.79 13.60
N LEU A 355 29.70 11.98 13.41
CA LEU A 355 29.01 12.33 12.17
C LEU A 355 29.94 12.29 10.94
N ILE A 356 31.19 12.75 11.07
CA ILE A 356 32.19 12.62 9.99
C ILE A 356 32.46 11.15 9.67
N ARG A 357 32.64 10.30 10.69
CA ARG A 357 32.84 8.86 10.50
C ARG A 357 31.65 8.21 9.80
N ASP A 358 30.44 8.60 10.16
CA ASP A 358 29.22 8.12 9.52
C ASP A 358 29.10 8.63 8.07
N ALA A 359 29.48 9.88 7.79
CA ALA A 359 29.54 10.43 6.44
C ALA A 359 30.54 9.65 5.54
N LYS A 360 31.75 9.37 6.05
CA LYS A 360 32.75 8.52 5.35
C LYS A 360 32.20 7.12 5.05
N LYS A 361 31.52 6.51 6.02
CA LYS A 361 30.87 5.20 5.84
C LYS A 361 29.77 5.23 4.77
N GLN A 362 29.09 6.35 4.54
CA GLN A 362 28.14 6.49 3.44
C GLN A 362 28.84 6.62 2.08
N LEU A 363 30.01 7.28 2.01
CA LEU A 363 30.85 7.28 0.80
C LEU A 363 31.34 5.87 0.46
N ASP A 364 31.80 5.10 1.45
CA ASP A 364 32.19 3.69 1.25
C ASP A 364 31.04 2.82 0.72
N ARG A 365 29.79 3.20 1.03
CA ARG A 365 28.56 2.56 0.53
C ARG A 365 28.11 3.09 -0.82
N GLU A 366 28.87 3.99 -1.42
CA GLU A 366 28.58 4.68 -2.68
C GLU A 366 27.25 5.48 -2.61
N ALA A 367 27.00 6.14 -1.47
CA ALA A 367 25.83 7.01 -1.23
C ALA A 367 26.28 8.47 -0.97
N PRO A 368 26.83 9.17 -1.98
CA PRO A 368 27.48 10.46 -1.80
C PRO A 368 26.54 11.58 -1.37
N LYS A 369 25.27 11.56 -1.81
CA LYS A 369 24.28 12.55 -1.38
C LYS A 369 24.07 12.53 0.14
N LYS A 370 23.94 11.34 0.73
CA LYS A 370 23.77 11.17 2.18
C LYS A 370 25.03 11.56 2.95
N ALA A 371 26.21 11.27 2.40
CA ALA A 371 27.46 11.70 2.99
C ALA A 371 27.56 13.23 3.03
N PHE A 372 27.20 13.91 1.94
CA PHE A 372 27.16 15.36 1.88
C PHE A 372 26.19 15.96 2.91
N GLU A 373 24.95 15.46 2.99
CA GLU A 373 23.93 15.93 3.94
C GLU A 373 24.38 15.84 5.41
N LEU A 374 25.17 14.82 5.76
CA LEU A 374 25.74 14.69 7.11
C LEU A 374 26.88 15.67 7.36
N ALA A 375 27.77 15.84 6.39
CA ALA A 375 28.98 16.64 6.57
C ALA A 375 28.72 18.16 6.48
N CYS A 376 27.78 18.61 5.63
CA CYS A 376 27.53 20.03 5.41
C CYS A 376 26.92 20.76 6.63
N VAL A 377 26.33 20.02 7.57
CA VAL A 377 25.72 20.58 8.79
C VAL A 377 26.77 20.84 9.89
N ILE A 378 27.91 20.15 9.84
CA ILE A 378 28.94 20.21 10.88
C ILE A 378 29.52 21.63 11.08
N PRO A 379 29.89 22.37 10.02
CA PRO A 379 30.39 23.74 10.18
C PRO A 379 29.37 24.67 10.88
N ILE A 380 28.09 24.50 10.56
CA ILE A 380 27.00 25.32 11.13
C ILE A 380 26.83 25.00 12.62
N GLN A 381 26.86 23.71 12.98
CA GLN A 381 26.78 23.29 14.38
C GLN A 381 27.98 23.76 15.19
N LEU A 382 29.18 23.69 14.61
CA LEU A 382 30.39 24.17 15.27
C LEU A 382 30.36 25.69 15.52
N GLN A 383 29.87 26.46 14.55
CA GLN A 383 29.70 27.91 14.72
C GLN A 383 28.68 28.22 15.82
N ALA A 384 27.55 27.53 15.84
CA ALA A 384 26.52 27.71 16.87
C ALA A 384 27.03 27.38 18.28
N ASP A 385 27.83 26.32 18.43
CA ASP A 385 28.50 25.98 19.70
C ASP A 385 29.52 27.07 20.11
N GLY A 386 30.25 27.64 19.14
CA GLY A 386 31.14 28.79 19.36
C GLY A 386 30.41 30.02 19.91
N ASP A 387 29.31 30.41 19.27
CA ASP A 387 28.48 31.55 19.68
C ASP A 387 27.82 31.30 21.06
N ALA A 388 27.45 30.05 21.37
CA ALA A 388 26.94 29.68 22.68
C ALA A 388 28.01 29.79 23.76
N ARG A 389 29.25 29.40 23.45
CA ARG A 389 30.39 29.53 24.38
C ARG A 389 30.75 30.99 24.65
N GLU A 390 30.75 31.84 23.63
CA GLU A 390 31.01 33.28 23.79
C GLU A 390 29.97 33.93 24.72
N ARG A 391 28.68 33.63 24.50
CA ARG A 391 27.61 34.08 25.40
C ARG A 391 27.77 33.55 26.82
N ALA A 392 28.15 32.29 26.99
CA ALA A 392 28.38 31.72 28.33
C ALA A 392 29.50 32.46 29.07
N VAL A 393 30.59 32.84 28.38
CA VAL A 393 31.68 33.65 28.96
C VAL A 393 31.18 35.04 29.36
N GLU A 394 30.38 35.69 28.52
CA GLU A 394 29.80 37.00 28.83
C GLU A 394 28.89 36.95 30.07
N VAL A 395 27.95 36.00 30.11
CA VAL A 395 27.02 35.82 31.23
C VAL A 395 27.76 35.47 32.52
N LEU A 396 28.79 34.61 32.47
CA LEU A 396 29.65 34.33 33.63
C LEU A 396 30.38 35.59 34.10
N SER A 397 30.93 36.38 33.18
CA SER A 397 31.60 37.63 33.54
C SER A 397 30.62 38.60 34.21
N ASP A 398 29.39 38.68 33.75
CA ASP A 398 28.38 39.57 34.30
C ASP A 398 27.85 39.07 35.65
N ALA A 399 27.68 37.75 35.82
CA ALA A 399 27.39 37.14 37.10
C ALA A 399 28.51 37.39 38.12
N ALA A 400 29.77 37.27 37.72
CA ALA A 400 30.92 37.56 38.56
C ALA A 400 30.99 39.05 38.97
N LYS A 401 30.68 39.98 38.06
CA LYS A 401 30.59 41.42 38.37
C LYS A 401 29.44 41.71 39.34
N ALA A 402 28.26 41.12 39.10
CA ALA A 402 27.10 41.26 39.97
C ALA A 402 27.40 40.74 41.39
N LEU A 403 28.07 39.59 41.49
CA LEU A 403 28.48 38.99 42.75
C LEU A 403 29.50 39.84 43.50
N LYS A 404 30.49 40.42 42.80
CA LYS A 404 31.43 41.39 43.40
C LYS A 404 30.75 42.68 43.87
N ALA A 405 29.68 43.10 43.20
CA ALA A 405 28.90 44.27 43.56
C ALA A 405 27.82 43.97 44.63
N ALA A 406 27.74 42.73 45.12
CA ALA A 406 26.70 42.25 46.03
C ALA A 406 27.06 42.55 47.51
N ASP A 407 27.37 43.81 47.79
CA ASP A 407 27.75 44.28 49.13
C ASP A 407 26.59 44.16 50.13
N GLY A 408 26.84 43.45 51.23
CA GLY A 408 25.89 43.30 52.34
C GLY A 408 24.94 42.12 52.23
N PHE A 409 25.19 41.17 51.31
CA PHE A 409 24.52 39.87 51.23
C PHE A 409 25.37 38.75 51.86
N ASP A 410 24.80 37.56 52.02
CA ASP A 410 25.56 36.31 52.19
C ASP A 410 25.85 35.72 50.80
N THR A 411 27.12 35.71 50.38
CA THR A 411 27.55 35.33 49.03
C THR A 411 28.00 33.88 48.92
N SER A 412 28.08 33.14 50.04
CA SER A 412 28.70 31.81 50.09
C SER A 412 28.10 30.80 49.11
N GLU A 413 26.77 30.69 49.06
CA GLU A 413 26.08 29.80 48.13
C GLU A 413 26.19 30.26 46.66
N LEU A 414 26.22 31.59 46.44
CA LEU A 414 26.31 32.18 45.12
C LEU A 414 27.71 31.99 44.49
N GLU A 415 28.76 32.10 45.30
CA GLU A 415 30.14 31.78 44.92
C GLU A 415 30.26 30.33 44.47
N GLN A 416 29.72 29.39 45.27
CA GLN A 416 29.74 27.96 44.92
C GLN A 416 28.99 27.68 43.60
N ARG A 417 27.85 28.34 43.36
CA ARG A 417 27.10 28.19 42.11
C ARG A 417 27.84 28.79 40.91
N LEU A 418 28.57 29.88 41.11
CA LEU A 418 29.39 30.49 40.07
C LEU A 418 30.58 29.59 39.70
N ASP A 419 31.24 28.97 40.70
CA ASP A 419 32.32 28.00 40.48
C ASP A 419 31.83 26.76 39.71
N GLN A 420 30.61 26.29 40.02
CA GLN A 420 29.96 25.22 39.26
C GLN A 420 29.67 25.63 37.81
N ALA A 421 29.28 26.90 37.59
CA ALA A 421 29.02 27.44 36.27
C ALA A 421 30.30 27.56 35.43
N GLU A 422 31.43 27.91 36.05
CA GLU A 422 32.75 27.95 35.42
C GLU A 422 33.23 26.53 35.08
N SER A 423 33.09 25.59 36.02
CA SER A 423 33.42 24.16 35.80
C SER A 423 32.59 23.55 34.66
N ALA A 424 31.30 23.91 34.55
CA ALA A 424 30.43 23.46 33.47
C ALA A 424 30.89 24.00 32.11
N LEU A 425 31.34 25.25 32.06
CA LEU A 425 31.89 25.84 30.82
C LEU A 425 33.20 25.16 30.40
N GLU A 426 34.09 24.86 31.34
CA GLU A 426 35.34 24.12 31.07
C GLU A 426 35.06 22.69 30.56
N ALA A 427 34.00 22.05 31.09
CA ALA A 427 33.54 20.75 30.63
C ALA A 427 32.85 20.80 29.25
N GLY A 428 32.55 22.00 28.71
CA GLY A 428 31.89 22.20 27.42
C GLY A 428 30.37 22.19 27.48
N ASP A 429 29.75 22.24 28.66
CA ASP A 429 28.30 22.38 28.84
C ASP A 429 27.93 23.87 28.97
N THR A 430 27.82 24.53 27.81
CA THR A 430 27.51 25.96 27.73
C THR A 430 26.10 26.27 28.25
N GLY A 431 25.14 25.36 28.08
CA GLY A 431 23.76 25.55 28.53
C GLY A 431 23.64 25.55 30.05
N GLN A 432 24.27 24.58 30.71
CA GLN A 432 24.30 24.52 32.17
C GLN A 432 25.05 25.72 32.77
N SER A 433 26.17 26.12 32.16
CA SER A 433 26.94 27.28 32.60
C SER A 433 26.11 28.57 32.57
N ILE A 434 25.42 28.85 31.46
CA ILE A 434 24.53 30.02 31.33
C ILE A 434 23.42 29.97 32.39
N GLY A 435 22.74 28.84 32.54
CA GLY A 435 21.62 28.70 33.47
C GLY A 435 22.01 28.94 34.94
N LEU A 436 23.18 28.44 35.35
CA LEU A 436 23.71 28.67 36.69
C LEU A 436 24.11 30.15 36.90
N ALA A 437 24.79 30.75 35.92
CA ALA A 437 25.24 32.14 35.98
C ALA A 437 24.07 33.14 35.99
N GLU A 438 23.05 32.95 35.14
CA GLU A 438 21.81 33.74 35.17
C GLU A 438 21.06 33.55 36.49
N GLY A 439 21.08 32.33 37.04
CA GLY A 439 20.53 32.02 38.35
C GLY A 439 21.15 32.88 39.45
N VAL A 440 22.48 33.02 39.44
CA VAL A 440 23.22 33.89 40.38
C VAL A 440 22.77 35.35 40.24
N ILE A 441 22.73 35.89 39.02
CA ILE A 441 22.28 37.28 38.76
C ILE A 441 20.86 37.51 39.30
N ARG A 442 19.95 36.57 39.03
CA ARG A 442 18.55 36.66 39.45
C ARG A 442 18.40 36.68 40.97
N VAL A 443 19.12 35.80 41.68
CA VAL A 443 19.08 35.77 43.15
C VAL A 443 19.65 37.07 43.72
N ILE A 444 20.74 37.60 43.17
CA ILE A 444 21.30 38.89 43.59
C ILE A 444 20.29 40.04 43.43
N GLN A 445 19.55 40.06 42.32
CA GLN A 445 18.53 41.08 42.09
C GLN A 445 17.39 40.99 43.09
N ILE A 446 16.88 39.78 43.36
CA ILE A 446 15.82 39.53 44.35
C ILE A 446 16.29 39.96 45.75
N GLU A 447 17.50 39.55 46.16
CA GLU A 447 18.07 39.94 47.45
C GLU A 447 18.27 41.45 47.57
N ARG A 448 18.64 42.14 46.48
CA ARG A 448 18.77 43.60 46.47
C ARG A 448 17.42 44.31 46.62
N GLU A 449 16.39 43.88 45.92
CA GLU A 449 15.03 44.42 46.05
C GLU A 449 14.47 44.18 47.47
N ALA A 450 14.71 42.99 48.02
CA ALA A 450 14.36 42.65 49.40
C ALA A 450 15.14 43.51 50.42
N MET A 451 16.43 43.75 50.19
CA MET A 451 17.26 44.60 51.04
C MET A 451 16.70 46.03 51.10
N ASP A 452 16.37 46.61 49.95
CA ASP A 452 15.86 47.98 49.87
C ASP A 452 14.49 48.13 50.56
N SER A 453 13.60 47.14 50.40
CA SER A 453 12.29 47.14 51.05
C SER A 453 12.40 47.02 52.58
N VAL A 454 13.22 46.08 53.07
CA VAL A 454 13.45 45.87 54.50
C VAL A 454 14.14 47.08 55.11
N ARG A 455 15.21 47.61 54.49
CA ARG A 455 15.89 48.82 54.97
C ARG A 455 14.94 50.02 55.04
N ARG A 456 14.07 50.18 54.05
CA ARG A 456 13.06 51.26 54.06
C ARG A 456 12.10 51.11 55.24
N ALA A 457 11.61 49.90 55.52
CA ALA A 457 10.73 49.63 56.64
C ALA A 457 11.43 49.80 57.99
N LEU A 458 12.68 49.34 58.12
CA LEU A 458 13.48 49.54 59.33
C LEU A 458 13.75 51.02 59.63
N ARG A 459 13.93 51.88 58.61
CA ARG A 459 14.00 53.35 58.79
C ARG A 459 12.69 53.94 59.32
N GLN A 460 11.56 53.33 58.99
CA GLN A 460 10.23 53.71 59.46
C GLN A 460 9.82 52.94 60.72
N ARG A 461 10.77 52.30 61.43
CA ARG A 461 10.52 51.54 62.66
C ARG A 461 9.55 52.22 63.60
N LYS A 462 9.74 53.52 63.87
CA LYS A 462 8.88 54.27 64.79
C LYS A 462 7.41 54.21 64.40
N LYS A 463 7.10 54.39 63.10
CA LYS A 463 5.73 54.32 62.58
C LYS A 463 5.14 52.92 62.68
N ILE A 464 5.96 51.88 62.50
CA ILE A 464 5.52 50.49 62.61
C ILE A 464 5.24 50.16 64.08
N THR A 465 6.10 50.59 65.00
CA THR A 465 5.94 50.35 66.44
C THR A 465 4.77 51.13 67.04
N GLU A 466 4.54 52.38 66.59
CA GLU A 466 3.39 53.21 67.01
C GLU A 466 2.05 52.52 66.74
N ARG A 467 1.96 51.64 65.71
CA ARG A 467 0.71 50.93 65.37
C ARG A 467 0.25 49.92 66.40
N PHE A 468 1.15 49.35 67.20
CA PHE A 468 0.84 48.29 68.16
C PHE A 468 1.30 48.60 69.59
N GLU A 469 1.89 49.76 69.85
CA GLU A 469 2.42 50.14 71.17
C GLU A 469 1.32 50.20 72.24
N SER A 470 0.08 50.52 71.86
CA SER A 470 -1.08 50.53 72.77
C SER A 470 -1.73 49.15 72.95
N PHE A 471 -1.31 48.13 72.21
CA PHE A 471 -1.94 46.81 72.26
C PHE A 471 -1.48 46.02 73.48
N ALA A 472 -2.37 45.19 74.03
CA ALA A 472 -2.06 44.34 75.17
C ALA A 472 -0.96 43.29 74.87
N ASP A 473 -0.82 42.89 73.61
CA ASP A 473 0.16 41.92 73.08
C ASP A 473 1.36 42.61 72.39
N ALA A 474 1.61 43.90 72.66
CA ALA A 474 2.69 44.68 72.05
C ALA A 474 4.08 44.01 72.10
N GLU A 475 4.36 43.22 73.15
CA GLU A 475 5.62 42.49 73.28
C GLU A 475 5.79 41.38 72.23
N GLU A 476 4.70 40.71 71.85
CA GLU A 476 4.69 39.67 70.81
C GLU A 476 4.97 40.28 69.42
N TRP A 477 4.30 41.38 69.10
CA TRP A 477 4.54 42.18 67.89
C TRP A 477 5.97 42.70 67.82
N MET A 478 6.50 43.19 68.94
CA MET A 478 7.89 43.63 69.04
C MET A 478 8.87 42.47 68.81
N ASN A 479 8.57 41.27 69.31
CA ASN A 479 9.41 40.08 69.09
C ASN A 479 9.41 39.64 67.61
N ARG A 480 8.27 39.67 66.92
CA ARG A 480 8.20 39.44 65.47
C ARG A 480 9.00 40.49 64.68
N PHE A 481 8.91 41.77 65.06
CA PHE A 481 9.72 42.81 64.44
C PHE A 481 11.23 42.64 64.72
N LYS A 482 11.62 42.19 65.92
CA LYS A 482 13.02 41.82 66.23
C LYS A 482 13.53 40.65 65.37
N GLN A 483 12.67 39.69 64.99
CA GLN A 483 13.06 38.61 64.07
C GLN A 483 13.38 39.16 62.67
N VAL A 484 12.61 40.15 62.18
CA VAL A 484 12.93 40.87 60.94
C VAL A 484 14.30 41.55 61.03
N GLN A 485 14.58 42.23 62.16
CA GLN A 485 15.88 42.88 62.40
C GLN A 485 17.02 41.86 62.41
N LYS A 486 16.85 40.75 63.13
CA LYS A 486 17.85 39.69 63.23
C LYS A 486 18.17 39.09 61.86
N ALA A 487 17.15 38.78 61.04
CA ALA A 487 17.34 38.28 59.69
C ALA A 487 18.04 39.29 58.76
N ALA A 488 17.75 40.59 58.94
CA ALA A 488 18.45 41.66 58.22
C ALA A 488 19.92 41.81 58.67
N ASP A 489 20.20 41.67 59.97
CA ASP A 489 21.56 41.71 60.54
C ASP A 489 22.40 40.51 60.07
N GLU A 490 21.77 39.33 59.92
CA GLU A 490 22.34 38.11 59.33
C GLU A 490 22.42 38.17 57.79
N ARG A 491 22.05 39.29 57.16
CA ARG A 491 22.10 39.54 55.71
C ARG A 491 21.21 38.62 54.85
N GLN A 492 20.20 38.01 55.46
CA GLN A 492 19.20 37.18 54.78
C GLN A 492 18.00 38.04 54.37
N TRP A 493 18.16 38.85 53.33
CA TRP A 493 17.19 39.92 53.01
C TRP A 493 15.88 39.38 52.47
N SER A 494 15.89 38.35 51.63
CA SER A 494 14.67 37.67 51.19
C SER A 494 13.86 37.13 52.37
N HIS A 495 14.52 36.47 53.33
CA HIS A 495 13.86 35.97 54.54
C HIS A 495 13.30 37.13 55.39
N ALA A 496 14.10 38.18 55.63
CA ALA A 496 13.66 39.36 56.36
C ALA A 496 12.46 40.06 55.70
N ALA A 497 12.43 40.14 54.37
CA ALA A 497 11.31 40.71 53.62
C ALA A 497 10.02 39.90 53.80
N THR A 498 10.09 38.56 53.77
CA THR A 498 8.91 37.72 54.01
C THR A 498 8.37 37.84 55.44
N LEU A 499 9.26 37.97 56.45
CA LEU A 499 8.84 38.18 57.84
C LEU A 499 8.21 39.56 58.02
N LEU A 500 8.76 40.58 57.36
CA LEU A 500 8.23 41.93 57.39
C LEU A 500 6.86 42.02 56.70
N GLU A 501 6.71 41.39 55.54
CA GLU A 501 5.46 41.37 54.79
C GLU A 501 4.34 40.72 55.62
N ARG A 502 4.61 39.56 56.23
CA ARG A 502 3.68 38.89 57.15
C ARG A 502 3.29 39.79 58.32
N LEU A 503 4.29 40.43 58.96
CA LEU A 503 4.04 41.36 60.05
C LEU A 503 3.12 42.52 59.61
N THR A 504 3.37 43.10 58.43
CA THR A 504 2.54 44.21 57.92
C THR A 504 1.13 43.78 57.54
N ILE A 505 0.97 42.60 56.92
CA ILE A 505 -0.34 42.05 56.57
C ILE A 505 -1.17 41.81 57.83
N ASP A 506 -0.59 41.19 58.85
CA ASP A 506 -1.30 40.90 60.09
C ASP A 506 -1.66 42.20 60.83
N LEU A 507 -0.78 43.21 60.83
CA LEU A 507 -1.06 44.53 61.42
C LEU A 507 -2.16 45.29 60.66
N ASP A 508 -2.17 45.23 59.32
CA ASP A 508 -3.20 45.87 58.51
C ASP A 508 -4.55 45.17 58.68
N ALA A 509 -4.58 43.84 58.82
CA ALA A 509 -5.80 43.08 59.13
C ALA A 509 -6.39 43.50 60.48
N LEU A 510 -5.58 43.52 61.55
CA LEU A 510 -6.02 43.98 62.87
C LEU A 510 -6.46 45.45 62.87
N GLY A 511 -5.76 46.31 62.13
CA GLY A 511 -6.13 47.71 61.97
C GLY A 511 -7.52 47.88 61.33
N ASN A 512 -7.84 47.06 60.33
CA ASN A 512 -9.17 47.06 59.71
C ASN A 512 -10.25 46.58 60.68
N GLU A 513 -10.00 45.46 61.40
CA GLU A 513 -10.93 44.93 62.41
C GLU A 513 -11.19 45.94 63.54
N GLN A 514 -10.16 46.64 64.02
CA GLN A 514 -10.30 47.73 64.98
C GLN A 514 -11.13 48.89 64.43
N GLY A 515 -10.91 49.28 63.17
CA GLY A 515 -11.70 50.32 62.51
C GLY A 515 -13.18 49.96 62.43
N GLU A 516 -13.50 48.70 62.10
CA GLU A 516 -14.88 48.19 62.08
C GLU A 516 -15.51 48.17 63.47
N ALA A 517 -14.79 47.65 64.47
CA ALA A 517 -15.26 47.63 65.86
C ALA A 517 -15.45 49.05 66.42
N GLN A 518 -14.62 50.01 66.01
CA GLN A 518 -14.72 51.40 66.44
C GLN A 518 -16.00 52.04 65.88
N ASN A 519 -16.33 51.77 64.61
CA ASN A 519 -17.59 52.20 64.02
C ASN A 519 -18.80 51.64 64.76
N LEU A 520 -18.75 50.38 65.20
CA LEU A 520 -19.80 49.76 66.01
C LEU A 520 -19.92 50.40 67.40
N LEU A 521 -18.78 50.66 68.06
CA LEU A 521 -18.75 51.37 69.34
C LEU A 521 -19.38 52.76 69.23
N ASP A 522 -19.04 53.51 68.19
CA ASP A 522 -19.59 54.85 67.95
C ASP A 522 -21.09 54.80 67.64
N PHE A 523 -21.57 53.78 66.92
CA PHE A 523 -23.00 53.53 66.73
C PHE A 523 -23.72 53.27 68.08
N VAL A 524 -23.21 52.32 68.87
CA VAL A 524 -23.79 51.98 70.19
C VAL A 524 -23.78 53.18 71.13
N ARG A 525 -22.75 54.02 71.11
CA ARG A 525 -22.69 55.27 71.87
C ARG A 525 -23.77 56.26 71.46
N GLN A 526 -24.01 56.41 70.16
CA GLN A 526 -25.07 57.29 69.66
C GLN A 526 -26.45 56.78 70.07
N GLU A 527 -26.70 55.48 69.92
CA GLU A 527 -27.95 54.85 70.36
C GLU A 527 -28.16 55.00 71.88
N TRP A 528 -27.12 54.73 72.67
CA TRP A 528 -27.17 54.88 74.12
C TRP A 528 -27.51 56.31 74.53
N LYS A 529 -26.94 57.31 73.86
CA LYS A 529 -27.25 58.72 74.14
C LYS A 529 -28.73 59.03 73.93
N VAL A 530 -29.35 58.48 72.90
CA VAL A 530 -30.79 58.63 72.63
C VAL A 530 -31.61 57.90 73.69
N LEU A 531 -31.30 56.62 73.94
CA LEU A 531 -32.01 55.78 74.90
C LEU A 531 -31.93 56.32 76.32
N ARG A 532 -30.76 56.78 76.76
CA ARG A 532 -30.54 57.41 78.06
C ARG A 532 -31.46 58.60 78.29
N ASN A 533 -31.67 59.43 77.26
CA ASN A 533 -32.59 60.56 77.33
C ASN A 533 -34.05 60.09 77.51
N GLN A 534 -34.44 59.01 76.85
CA GLN A 534 -35.78 58.43 76.99
C GLN A 534 -35.98 57.80 78.38
N CYS A 535 -34.98 57.07 78.91
CA CYS A 535 -34.99 56.55 80.28
C CYS A 535 -35.21 57.66 81.33
N ASN A 536 -34.52 58.80 81.17
CA ASN A 536 -34.70 59.97 82.04
C ASN A 536 -36.13 60.54 81.95
N ALA A 537 -36.73 60.57 80.75
CA ALA A 537 -38.10 61.02 80.55
C ALA A 537 -39.14 60.08 81.20
N SER A 538 -38.88 58.76 81.16
CA SER A 538 -39.72 57.72 81.79
C SER A 538 -39.45 57.53 83.29
N SER A 539 -38.71 58.46 83.94
CA SER A 539 -38.39 58.46 85.38
C SER A 539 -37.58 57.24 85.87
N ILE A 540 -36.80 56.59 85.00
CA ILE A 540 -35.84 55.55 85.40
C ILE A 540 -34.61 56.24 86.03
N SER A 541 -34.28 55.88 87.27
CA SER A 541 -33.17 56.50 88.00
C SER A 541 -31.81 56.12 87.40
N VAL A 542 -30.84 57.05 87.45
CA VAL A 542 -29.42 56.83 87.10
C VAL A 542 -28.77 55.71 87.95
N THR A 543 -29.38 55.35 89.08
CA THR A 543 -28.94 54.22 89.90
C THR A 543 -29.39 52.85 89.41
N ASP A 544 -30.21 52.77 88.35
CA ASP A 544 -30.71 51.53 87.77
C ASP A 544 -29.57 50.61 87.31
N GLU A 545 -29.72 49.30 87.60
CA GLU A 545 -28.71 48.28 87.29
C GLU A 545 -28.40 48.20 85.79
N ASP A 546 -29.41 48.29 84.93
CA ASP A 546 -29.21 48.15 83.48
C ASP A 546 -28.54 49.40 82.89
N MET A 547 -28.81 50.59 83.44
CA MET A 547 -28.12 51.83 83.03
C MET A 547 -26.63 51.78 83.37
N LYS A 548 -26.29 51.36 84.60
CA LYS A 548 -24.88 51.21 85.01
C LYS A 548 -24.15 50.15 84.20
N LYS A 549 -24.80 49.02 83.91
CA LYS A 549 -24.23 47.94 83.09
C LYS A 549 -23.97 48.42 81.66
N THR A 550 -24.88 49.19 81.08
CA THR A 550 -24.69 49.74 79.74
C THR A 550 -23.51 50.72 79.70
N GLU A 551 -23.44 51.66 80.65
CA GLU A 551 -22.33 52.63 80.70
C GLU A 551 -20.98 51.95 80.96
N ALA A 552 -20.94 50.99 81.88
CA ALA A 552 -19.75 50.21 82.18
C ALA A 552 -19.29 49.36 80.98
N ALA A 553 -20.23 48.71 80.27
CA ALA A 553 -19.92 47.89 79.11
C ALA A 553 -19.41 48.73 77.93
N ILE A 554 -19.97 49.92 77.69
CA ILE A 554 -19.46 50.86 76.67
C ILE A 554 -18.05 51.38 77.03
N SER A 555 -17.80 51.71 78.31
CA SER A 555 -16.46 52.15 78.73
C SER A 555 -15.43 51.02 78.67
N LEU A 556 -15.82 49.80 79.04
CA LEU A 556 -14.97 48.62 78.94
C LEU A 556 -14.70 48.27 77.47
N ALA A 557 -15.70 48.37 76.59
CA ALA A 557 -15.51 48.16 75.16
C ALA A 557 -14.49 49.15 74.57
N GLU A 558 -14.57 50.43 74.95
CA GLU A 558 -13.58 51.45 74.56
C GLU A 558 -12.17 51.13 75.06
N GLU A 559 -12.03 50.74 76.34
CA GLU A 559 -10.73 50.38 76.91
C GLU A 559 -10.12 49.15 76.21
N ARG A 560 -10.95 48.13 75.94
CA ARG A 560 -10.53 46.91 75.24
C ARG A 560 -10.14 47.18 73.79
N LEU A 561 -10.86 48.06 73.09
CA LEU A 561 -10.57 48.44 71.71
C LEU A 561 -9.27 49.25 71.62
N ASN A 562 -9.06 50.21 72.53
CA ASN A 562 -7.80 50.95 72.64
C ASN A 562 -6.61 50.03 72.96
N GLY A 563 -6.85 48.97 73.73
CA GLY A 563 -5.90 47.91 74.05
C GLY A 563 -5.71 46.85 72.95
N GLY A 564 -6.33 47.03 71.78
CA GLY A 564 -6.24 46.14 70.62
C GLY A 564 -6.96 44.81 70.73
N GLN A 565 -7.78 44.62 71.77
CA GLN A 565 -8.54 43.39 72.02
C GLN A 565 -9.91 43.45 71.34
N VAL A 566 -9.93 43.35 70.01
CA VAL A 566 -11.14 43.54 69.19
C VAL A 566 -12.27 42.59 69.59
N GLU A 567 -12.00 41.29 69.72
CA GLU A 567 -13.00 40.30 70.11
C GLU A 567 -13.61 40.60 71.48
N ALA A 568 -12.77 40.94 72.46
CA ALA A 568 -13.23 41.30 73.81
C ALA A 568 -14.03 42.61 73.79
N ALA A 569 -13.69 43.58 72.94
CA ALA A 569 -14.45 44.81 72.76
C ALA A 569 -15.83 44.52 72.14
N LEU A 570 -15.92 43.67 71.12
CA LEU A 570 -17.18 43.25 70.50
C LEU A 570 -18.08 42.50 71.49
N GLU A 571 -17.51 41.66 72.37
CA GLU A 571 -18.27 41.00 73.42
C GLU A 571 -18.89 42.01 74.40
N GLN A 572 -18.12 43.03 74.83
CA GLN A 572 -18.62 44.11 75.68
C GLN A 572 -19.69 44.96 74.97
N LEU A 573 -19.55 45.21 73.67
CA LEU A 573 -20.59 45.87 72.86
C LEU A 573 -21.87 45.03 72.79
N GLY A 574 -21.77 43.71 72.68
CA GLY A 574 -22.93 42.81 72.76
C GLY A 574 -23.62 42.86 74.13
N GLN A 575 -22.86 42.97 75.22
CA GLN A 575 -23.40 43.15 76.57
C GLN A 575 -24.07 44.53 76.75
N ALA A 576 -23.49 45.58 76.16
CA ALA A 576 -24.11 46.90 76.11
C ALA A 576 -25.45 46.86 75.36
N ASP A 577 -25.50 46.26 74.17
CA ASP A 577 -26.74 46.14 73.39
C ASP A 577 -27.83 45.33 74.12
N ALA A 578 -27.46 44.21 74.75
CA ALA A 578 -28.40 43.40 75.52
C ALA A 578 -29.00 44.15 76.73
N SER A 579 -28.22 45.03 77.37
CA SER A 579 -28.71 45.87 78.48
C SER A 579 -29.53 47.07 77.97
N MET A 580 -29.13 47.69 76.85
CA MET A 580 -29.91 48.70 76.15
C MET A 580 -31.28 48.16 75.72
N GLU A 581 -31.36 46.95 75.19
CA GLU A 581 -32.61 46.34 74.75
C GLU A 581 -33.58 46.09 75.93
N ARG A 582 -33.06 45.70 77.11
CA ARG A 582 -33.88 45.60 78.33
C ARG A 582 -34.42 46.95 78.77
N LEU A 583 -33.62 48.02 78.65
CA LEU A 583 -34.07 49.38 78.93
C LEU A 583 -35.09 49.87 77.91
N ARG A 584 -34.90 49.61 76.60
CA ARG A 584 -35.87 49.93 75.54
C ARG A 584 -37.25 49.33 75.77
N ARG A 585 -37.32 48.13 76.38
CA ARG A 585 -38.60 47.48 76.73
C ARG A 585 -39.30 48.08 77.95
N ARG A 586 -38.57 48.85 78.77
CA ARG A 586 -39.06 49.45 80.02
C ARG A 586 -39.46 50.91 79.87
N VAL A 587 -38.86 51.60 78.90
CA VAL A 587 -39.18 52.96 78.44
C VAL A 587 -40.44 52.91 77.59
#